data_AF-A0A916AYD5-F1
#
_entry.id   AF-A0A916AYD5-F1
#
_cell.length_a   1.000
_cell.length_b   1.000
_cell.length_c   1.000
_cell.angle_alpha   90.00
_cell.angle_beta   90.00
_cell.angle_gamma   90.00
#
_symmetry.space_group_name_H-M   'P 1'
#
loop_
_entity.id
_entity.type
_entity.pdbx_description
1 polymer ?
#
loop_
_entity_poly.entity_id
_entity_poly.type
_entity_poly.pdbx_seq_one_letter_code
_entity_poly.pdbx_strand_id
1 'polypeptide(L)' 'MKIYILGICGTFMAGIAQIARELGIQVEGSDANVYPPMSTQLE' A
#
# COMPACT_ATOMS: atom_id res chain seq x y z
N MET A 1 10.67 0.57 -11.83
CA MET A 1 11.05 0.20 -10.45
C MET A 1 9.76 -0.12 -9.70
N LYS A 2 9.75 -1.20 -8.90
CA LYS A 2 8.54 -1.71 -8.24
C LYS A 2 8.84 -1.94 -6.76
N ILE A 3 7.99 -1.41 -5.88
CA ILE A 3 8.12 -1.53 -4.43
C ILE A 3 7.09 -2.54 -3.93
N TYR A 4 7.53 -3.47 -3.09
CA TYR A 4 6.66 -4.43 -2.43
C TYR A 4 6.66 -4.16 -0.92
N ILE A 5 5.49 -3.86 -0.35
CA ILE A 5 5.33 -3.49 1.05
C ILE A 5 4.71 -4.65 1.83
N LEU A 6 5.42 -5.15 2.83
CA LEU A 6 4.87 -6.08 3.81
C LEU A 6 4.22 -5.27 4.95
N GLY A 7 2.97 -5.59 5.29
CA GLY A 7 2.19 -4.79 6.24
C GLY A 7 1.54 -3.56 5.59
N ILE A 8 1.15 -3.65 4.32
CA ILE A 8 0.66 -2.50 3.54
C ILE A 8 -0.68 -1.93 4.06
N CYS A 9 -1.43 -2.72 4.85
CA CYS A 9 -2.67 -2.24 5.48
C CYS A 9 -2.43 -1.36 6.73
N GLY A 10 -1.18 -1.20 7.18
CA GLY A 10 -0.86 -0.26 8.25
C GLY A 10 -1.04 1.19 7.81
N THR A 11 -1.63 2.04 8.64
CA THR A 11 -1.94 3.46 8.32
C THR A 11 -0.72 4.25 7.83
N PHE A 12 0.44 4.00 8.45
CA PHE A 12 1.71 4.62 8.03
C PHE A 12 2.18 4.10 6.67
N MET A 13 2.10 2.79 6.45
CA MET A 13 2.53 2.14 5.21
C MET A 13 1.63 2.52 4.04
N ALA A 14 0.33 2.72 4.29
CA ALA A 14 -0.63 3.24 3.33
C ALA A 14 -0.25 4.63 2.82
N GLY A 15 0.19 5.52 3.71
CA GLY A 15 0.66 6.86 3.35
C GLY A 15 1.92 6.80 2.49
N ILE A 16 2.87 5.92 2.83
CA ILE A 16 4.06 5.69 2.00
C ILE A 16 3.67 5.13 0.62
N ALA A 17 2.74 4.18 0.57
CA ALA A 17 2.25 3.59 -0.66
C ALA A 17 1.60 4.64 -1.58
N GLN A 18 0.80 5.55 -1.01
CA GLN A 18 0.19 6.67 -1.73
C GLN A 18 1.26 7.61 -2.34
N ILE A 19 2.22 8.06 -1.53
CA ILE A 19 3.31 8.93 -2.01
C ILE A 19 4.12 8.25 -3.12
N ALA A 20 4.43 6.96 -2.95
CA ALA A 20 5.16 6.21 -3.97
C ALA A 20 4.35 6.07 -5.29
N ARG A 21 3.03 5.87 -5.21
CA ARG A 21 2.14 5.89 -6.38
C ARG A 21 2.13 7.26 -7.06
N GLU A 22 2.07 8.37 -6.31
CA GLU A 22 2.13 9.73 -6.85
C GLU A 22 3.45 10.03 -7.58
N LEU A 23 4.55 9.42 -7.14
CA LEU A 23 5.85 9.50 -7.80
C LEU A 23 5.97 8.61 -9.04
N GLY A 24 4.90 7.93 -9.46
CA GLY A 24 4.88 7.02 -10.61
C GLY A 24 5.55 5.68 -10.35
N ILE A 25 5.78 5.32 -9.08
CA ILE A 25 6.37 4.03 -8.70
C ILE A 25 5.24 3.01 -8.56
N GLN A 26 5.42 1.83 -9.16
CA GLN A 26 4.49 0.73 -8.96
C GLN A 26 4.62 0.18 -7.53
N VAL A 27 3.51 0.15 -6.79
CA VAL A 27 3.46 -0.34 -5.40
C VAL A 27 2.51 -1.52 -5.32
N GLU A 28 3.02 -2.63 -4.79
CA GLU A 28 2.24 -3.79 -4.39
C GLU A 28 2.54 -4.11 -2.93
N GLY A 29 1.74 -4.96 -2.30
CA GLY A 29 2.01 -5.37 -0.94
C GLY A 29 1.14 -6.52 -0.47
N SER A 30 1.50 -7.03 0.69
CA SER A 30 0.79 -8.09 1.39
C SER A 30 0.59 -7.69 2.84
N ASP A 31 -0.55 -8.06 3.41
CA ASP A 31 -0.84 -7.89 4.82
C ASP A 31 -1.56 -9.14 5.34
N ALA A 32 -1.42 -9.43 6.63
CA ALA A 32 -2.10 -10.56 7.26
C ALA A 32 -3.60 -10.32 7.40
N ASN A 33 -4.03 -9.05 7.53
CA ASN A 33 -5.42 -8.66 7.64
C ASN A 33 -5.75 -7.58 6.60
N VAL A 34 -6.30 -7.98 5.46
CA VAL A 34 -6.83 -7.06 4.45
C VAL A 34 -8.33 -6.90 4.72
N TYR A 35 -8.74 -5.76 5.26
CA TYR A 35 -10.14 -5.47 5.57
C TYR A 35 -10.53 -4.05 5.16
N PRO A 36 -11.80 -3.78 4.84
CA PRO A 36 -12.27 -2.41 4.59
C PRO A 36 -12.04 -1.55 5.85
N PRO A 37 -11.52 -0.32 5.75
CA PRO A 37 -11.36 0.52 4.55
C PRO A 37 -10.05 0.37 3.78
N MET A 38 -9.08 -0.40 4.29
CA MET A 38 -7.75 -0.50 3.68
C MET A 38 -7.74 -1.23 2.34
N SER A 39 -8.65 -2.19 2.12
CA SER A 39 -8.80 -2.85 0.81
C SER A 39 -9.11 -1.86 -0.31
N THR A 40 -9.95 -0.86 -0.04
CA THR A 40 -10.41 0.12 -1.03
C THR A 40 -9.34 1.16 -1.38
N GLN A 41 -8.34 1.34 -0.52
CA GLN A 41 -7.22 2.26 -0.74
C GLN A 41 -6.06 1.62 -1.49
N LEU A 42 -6.07 0.29 -1.59
CA LEU A 42 -5.06 -0.51 -2.27
C LEU A 42 -5.49 -0.95 -3.67
N GLU A 43 -6.79 -0.93 -3.98
CA GLU A 43 -7.30 -0.89 -5.38
C GLU A 43 -6.73 0.30 -6.16
#